data_AF-A0A960MCN9-F1
#
_entry.id   AF-A0A960MCN9-F1
#
_cell.length_a   1.000
_cell.length_b   1.000
_cell.length_c   1.000
_cell.angle_alpha   90.00
_cell.angle_beta   90.00
_cell.angle_gamma   90.00
#
_symmetry.space_group_name_H-M   'P 1'
#
loop_
_entity.id
_entity.type
_entity.pdbx_description
1 polymer ?
#
loop_
_entity_poly.entity_id
_entity_poly.type
_entity_poly.pdbx_seq_one_letter_code
_entity_poly.pdbx_strand_id
1 'polypeptide(L)'
;LGFQLATKDTLTWLSKRVTPAPPAVDRFLLPYIDDETLLTKALDEFVCGEWLKRASLPADRHRSALAWLGEQAGGKAALDQLLEMLGKPETLGDETVAILNSRLLDWPPAELPDAAGAIGKLAGGSAVPSIRSHGHAVLMKLGQEIAPGATDPDARKIDFLVGAKLSGRGKVPAHLESAVVALSEAGQSRAVRLAAAEALPLFPEDDQKSLERLVAIADAHAQDDLQLSFAALEAMKRVPASTWPAEYANRILTRIKISATPDLKFDVKEFTVKVGSAVELTFYNPDNMYHNLVLVDAGALDRVGLAADLMAGRPDGLEKSYVPDDPGVLQWTPQLTIGGARSHVLRFYAPEKAGEYPYICTFPGHWRAMRGVMKVVE
;
A
#
# COMPACT_ATOMS: atom_id res chain seq x y z
N LEU A 1 -13.68 -36.15 11.34
CA LEU A 1 -12.67 -35.65 12.30
C LEU A 1 -12.02 -36.76 13.13
N GLY A 2 -12.76 -37.55 13.92
CA GLY A 2 -12.16 -38.56 14.83
C GLY A 2 -11.29 -39.64 14.16
N PHE A 3 -11.63 -40.08 12.94
CA PHE A 3 -10.83 -41.07 12.20
C PHE A 3 -9.53 -40.49 11.62
N GLN A 4 -9.52 -39.20 11.24
CA GLN A 4 -8.32 -38.49 10.75
C GLN A 4 -7.37 -38.10 11.89
N LEU A 5 -7.89 -37.78 13.07
CA LEU A 5 -7.09 -37.53 14.28
C LEU A 5 -6.41 -38.81 14.76
N ALA A 6 -7.15 -39.92 14.81
CA ALA A 6 -6.60 -41.22 15.21
C ALA A 6 -5.48 -41.72 14.27
N THR A 7 -5.58 -41.47 12.96
CA THR A 7 -4.51 -41.80 12.01
C THR A 7 -3.30 -40.88 12.15
N LYS A 8 -3.49 -39.57 12.39
CA LYS A 8 -2.37 -38.63 12.60
C LYS A 8 -1.56 -38.97 13.85
N ASP A 9 -2.23 -39.25 14.96
CA ASP A 9 -1.57 -39.62 16.23
C ASP A 9 -0.86 -40.98 16.10
N THR A 10 -1.48 -41.94 15.43
CA THR A 10 -0.88 -43.27 15.19
C THR A 10 0.35 -43.18 14.28
N LEU A 11 0.28 -42.38 13.21
CA LEU A 11 1.40 -42.19 12.27
C LEU A 11 2.53 -41.36 12.89
N THR A 12 2.21 -40.38 13.72
CA THR A 12 3.20 -39.62 14.52
C THR A 12 3.87 -40.52 15.56
N TRP A 13 3.11 -41.39 16.21
CA TRP A 13 3.64 -42.38 17.13
C TRP A 13 4.56 -43.39 16.42
N LEU A 14 4.18 -43.84 15.21
CA LEU A 14 4.98 -44.73 14.38
C LEU A 14 6.28 -44.07 13.92
N SER A 15 6.23 -42.82 13.46
CA SER A 15 7.43 -42.10 12.98
C SER A 15 8.50 -41.93 14.07
N LYS A 16 8.08 -41.78 15.34
CA LYS A 16 8.98 -41.70 16.49
C LYS A 16 9.65 -43.04 16.84
N ARG A 17 9.07 -44.19 16.46
CA ARG A 17 9.55 -45.53 16.83
C ARG A 17 10.19 -46.33 15.70
N VAL A 18 9.85 -46.02 14.45
CA VAL A 18 10.47 -46.63 13.26
C VAL A 18 11.65 -45.76 12.86
N THR A 19 12.75 -45.83 13.62
CA THR A 19 14.00 -45.14 13.30
C THR A 19 15.18 -46.13 13.32
N PRO A 20 16.02 -46.18 12.25
CA PRO A 20 15.86 -45.44 10.99
C PRO A 20 14.79 -46.08 10.09
N ALA A 21 13.78 -45.29 9.69
CA ALA A 21 12.88 -45.67 8.61
C ALA A 21 13.63 -45.60 7.27
N PRO A 22 13.29 -46.47 6.29
CA PRO A 22 13.74 -46.27 4.91
C PRO A 22 13.36 -44.85 4.42
N PRO A 23 14.22 -44.16 3.64
CA PRO A 23 13.97 -42.77 3.22
C PRO A 23 12.61 -42.53 2.57
N ALA A 24 12.10 -43.50 1.80
CA ALA A 24 10.78 -43.42 1.18
C ALA A 24 9.63 -43.43 2.20
N VAL A 25 9.77 -44.20 3.28
CA VAL A 25 8.80 -44.26 4.37
C VAL A 25 8.85 -42.97 5.19
N ASP A 26 10.05 -42.45 5.45
CA ASP A 26 10.19 -41.22 6.22
C ASP A 26 9.56 -40.02 5.50
N ARG A 27 9.74 -39.93 4.17
CA ARG A 27 9.09 -38.93 3.31
C ARG A 27 7.58 -39.07 3.28
N PHE A 28 7.06 -40.30 3.18
CA PHE A 28 5.62 -40.55 3.18
C PHE A 28 4.95 -40.07 4.48
N LEU A 29 5.65 -40.11 5.61
CA LEU A 29 5.12 -39.73 6.91
C LEU A 29 5.09 -38.21 7.16
N LEU A 30 5.87 -37.40 6.42
CA LEU A 30 6.01 -35.96 6.66
C LEU A 30 4.66 -35.20 6.71
N PRO A 31 3.68 -35.45 5.83
CA PRO A 31 2.38 -34.76 5.90
C PRO A 31 1.55 -35.12 7.14
N TYR A 32 1.88 -36.22 7.81
CA TYR A 32 1.07 -36.82 8.88
C TYR A 32 1.66 -36.63 10.28
N ILE A 33 2.91 -36.17 10.42
CA ILE A 33 3.52 -35.92 11.74
C ILE A 33 3.07 -34.58 12.32
N ASP A 34 3.12 -34.41 13.65
CA ASP A 34 2.89 -33.10 14.30
C ASP A 34 4.02 -32.08 13.99
N ASP A 35 3.78 -30.81 14.28
CA ASP A 35 4.73 -29.72 14.00
C ASP A 35 6.01 -29.85 14.82
N GLU A 36 5.89 -30.26 16.08
CA GLU A 36 7.02 -30.46 16.98
C GLU A 36 7.98 -31.53 16.43
N THR A 37 7.44 -32.66 15.98
CA THR A 37 8.18 -33.77 15.38
C THR A 37 8.79 -33.36 14.05
N LEU A 38 8.05 -32.63 13.21
CA LEU A 38 8.55 -32.14 11.95
C LEU A 38 9.75 -31.19 12.13
N LEU A 39 9.75 -30.36 13.17
CA LEU A 39 10.85 -29.44 13.49
C LEU A 39 12.12 -30.15 13.99
N THR A 40 12.01 -31.40 14.45
CA THR A 40 13.18 -32.22 14.85
C THR A 40 13.85 -32.95 13.68
N LYS A 41 13.21 -33.02 12.51
CA LYS A 41 13.76 -33.67 11.32
C LYS A 41 14.95 -32.86 10.79
N ALA A 42 15.99 -33.56 10.33
CA ALA A 42 17.07 -32.92 9.59
C ALA A 42 16.51 -32.27 8.32
N LEU A 43 16.98 -31.08 7.97
CA LEU A 43 16.54 -30.40 6.76
C LEU A 43 16.98 -31.18 5.53
N ASP A 44 16.01 -31.49 4.68
CA ASP A 44 16.17 -31.92 3.30
C ASP A 44 15.11 -31.27 2.42
N GLU A 45 15.11 -31.53 1.11
CA GLU A 45 14.15 -30.97 0.15
C GLU A 45 12.68 -31.23 0.54
N PHE A 46 12.40 -32.41 1.11
CA PHE A 46 11.06 -32.86 1.47
C PHE A 46 10.61 -32.25 2.80
N VAL A 47 11.49 -32.20 3.78
CA VAL A 47 11.25 -31.56 5.08
C VAL A 47 11.04 -30.06 4.89
N CYS A 48 11.88 -29.40 4.09
CA CYS A 48 11.70 -27.99 3.75
C CYS A 48 10.38 -27.75 3.02
N GLY A 49 10.03 -28.60 2.06
CA GLY A 49 8.75 -28.52 1.35
C GLY A 49 7.54 -28.68 2.27
N GLU A 50 7.62 -29.56 3.26
CA GLU A 50 6.56 -29.73 4.25
C GLU A 50 6.49 -28.54 5.22
N TRP A 51 7.65 -28.00 5.67
CA TRP A 51 7.68 -26.80 6.50
C TRP A 51 6.94 -25.64 5.84
N LEU A 52 7.17 -25.44 4.54
CA LEU A 52 6.56 -24.36 3.77
C LEU A 52 5.05 -24.53 3.55
N LYS A 53 4.52 -25.76 3.55
CA LYS A 53 3.07 -26.01 3.43
C LYS A 53 2.32 -25.77 4.73
N ARG A 54 3.00 -25.81 5.88
CA ARG A 54 2.34 -25.69 7.19
C ARG A 54 2.19 -24.24 7.60
N ALA A 55 0.99 -23.71 7.42
CA ALA A 55 0.60 -22.38 7.91
C ALA A 55 0.69 -22.25 9.45
N SER A 56 0.68 -23.36 10.19
CA SER A 56 0.86 -23.37 11.65
C SER A 56 2.31 -23.13 12.10
N LEU A 57 3.29 -23.33 11.22
CA LEU A 57 4.69 -23.05 11.52
C LEU A 57 4.98 -21.55 11.42
N PRO A 58 5.81 -20.99 12.32
CA PRO A 58 6.16 -19.59 12.28
C PRO A 58 7.05 -19.29 11.07
N ALA A 59 6.98 -18.04 10.58
CA ALA A 59 7.59 -17.64 9.33
C ALA A 59 9.13 -17.67 9.29
N ASP A 60 9.80 -17.66 10.43
CA ASP A 60 11.24 -17.92 10.51
C ASP A 60 11.57 -19.32 9.97
N ARG A 61 10.70 -20.31 10.22
CA ARG A 61 10.86 -21.67 9.70
C ARG A 61 10.67 -21.71 8.19
N HIS A 62 9.67 -20.99 7.66
CA HIS A 62 9.50 -20.85 6.21
C HIS A 62 10.73 -20.20 5.56
N ARG A 63 11.28 -19.14 6.17
CA ARG A 63 12.51 -18.51 5.69
C ARG A 63 13.72 -19.45 5.74
N SER A 64 13.89 -20.20 6.83
CA SER A 64 14.98 -21.20 6.96
C SER A 64 14.88 -22.32 5.92
N ALA A 65 13.67 -22.82 5.65
CA ALA A 65 13.44 -23.84 4.64
C ALA A 65 13.83 -23.35 3.24
N LEU A 66 13.44 -22.11 2.87
CA LEU A 66 13.81 -21.52 1.58
C LEU A 66 15.31 -21.23 1.46
N ALA A 67 15.95 -20.77 2.54
CA ALA A 67 17.39 -20.56 2.56
C ALA A 67 18.13 -21.87 2.32
N TRP A 68 17.74 -22.93 3.03
CA TRP A 68 18.33 -24.27 2.86
C TRP A 68 18.16 -24.79 1.44
N LEU A 69 16.95 -24.69 0.86
CA LEU A 69 16.69 -25.10 -0.52
C LEU A 69 17.59 -24.35 -1.53
N GLY A 70 17.75 -23.04 -1.33
CA GLY A 70 18.63 -22.22 -2.17
C GLY A 70 20.11 -22.59 -2.07
N GLU A 71 20.59 -22.99 -0.88
CA GLU A 71 21.99 -23.37 -0.66
C GLU A 71 22.32 -24.79 -1.17
N GLN A 72 21.37 -25.73 -1.09
CA GLN A 72 21.65 -27.17 -1.23
C GLN A 72 21.12 -27.81 -2.52
N ALA A 73 20.01 -27.33 -3.09
CA ALA A 73 19.33 -28.02 -4.21
C ALA A 73 19.85 -27.60 -5.61
N GLY A 74 20.71 -26.59 -5.68
CA GLY A 74 20.98 -25.87 -6.93
C GLY A 74 19.79 -25.03 -7.37
N GLY A 75 20.03 -23.91 -8.05
CA GLY A 75 19.00 -22.89 -8.31
C GLY A 75 17.72 -23.44 -8.97
N LYS A 76 17.84 -24.37 -9.92
CA LYS A 76 16.68 -24.88 -10.68
C LYS A 76 15.67 -25.65 -9.83
N ALA A 77 16.11 -26.61 -9.00
CA ALA A 77 15.20 -27.44 -8.22
C ALA A 77 14.45 -26.61 -7.15
N ALA A 78 15.15 -25.68 -6.50
CA ALA A 78 14.54 -24.76 -5.55
C ALA A 78 13.53 -23.80 -6.22
N LEU A 79 13.82 -23.35 -7.44
CA LEU A 79 12.89 -22.53 -8.23
C LEU A 79 11.65 -23.32 -8.63
N ASP A 80 11.81 -24.56 -9.12
CA ASP A 80 10.70 -25.42 -9.52
C ASP A 80 9.75 -25.69 -8.34
N GLN A 81 10.31 -25.99 -7.16
CA GLN A 81 9.53 -26.19 -5.94
C GLN A 81 8.79 -24.92 -5.52
N LEU A 82 9.46 -23.76 -5.55
CA LEU A 82 8.83 -22.48 -5.23
C LEU A 82 7.64 -22.20 -6.17
N LEU A 83 7.82 -22.41 -7.47
CA LEU A 83 6.77 -22.18 -8.47
C LEU A 83 5.61 -23.16 -8.32
N GLU A 84 5.88 -24.42 -7.97
CA GLU A 84 4.84 -25.40 -7.67
C GLU A 84 3.99 -24.95 -6.48
N MET A 85 4.63 -24.45 -5.43
CA MET A 85 3.95 -23.95 -4.24
C MET A 85 3.08 -22.73 -4.54
N LEU A 86 3.61 -21.75 -5.26
CA LEU A 86 2.84 -20.58 -5.71
C LEU A 86 1.69 -20.96 -6.67
N GLY A 87 1.81 -22.10 -7.36
CA GLY A 87 0.75 -22.67 -8.20
C GLY A 87 -0.42 -23.29 -7.41
N LYS A 88 -0.27 -23.52 -6.11
CA LYS A 88 -1.27 -24.10 -5.20
C LYS A 88 -1.49 -23.22 -3.97
N PRO A 89 -1.85 -21.93 -4.14
CA PRO A 89 -1.88 -20.97 -3.04
C PRO A 89 -2.89 -21.32 -1.94
N GLU A 90 -3.94 -22.08 -2.24
CA GLU A 90 -4.93 -22.58 -1.27
C GLU A 90 -4.32 -23.49 -0.20
N THR A 91 -3.11 -23.98 -0.42
CA THR A 91 -2.36 -24.81 0.53
C THR A 91 -1.44 -23.98 1.44
N LEU A 92 -1.39 -22.66 1.26
CA LEU A 92 -0.43 -21.77 1.91
C LEU A 92 -1.13 -20.70 2.76
N GLY A 93 -0.45 -20.23 3.80
CA GLY A 93 -0.85 -19.02 4.51
C GLY A 93 -0.39 -17.75 3.78
N ASP A 94 -1.07 -16.62 4.03
CA ASP A 94 -0.75 -15.33 3.41
C ASP A 94 0.71 -14.91 3.61
N GLU A 95 1.26 -15.17 4.80
CA GLU A 95 2.66 -14.87 5.12
C GLU A 95 3.63 -15.71 4.29
N THR A 96 3.34 -17.00 4.11
CA THR A 96 4.14 -17.88 3.24
C THR A 96 4.10 -17.41 1.80
N VAL A 97 2.92 -17.05 1.28
CA VAL A 97 2.78 -16.49 -0.07
C VAL A 97 3.61 -15.23 -0.22
N ALA A 98 3.60 -14.32 0.76
CA ALA A 98 4.42 -13.12 0.73
C ALA A 98 5.93 -13.43 0.68
N ILE A 99 6.39 -14.40 1.47
CA ILE A 99 7.79 -14.82 1.49
C ILE A 99 8.21 -15.43 0.14
N LEU A 100 7.40 -16.34 -0.42
CA LEU A 100 7.68 -16.98 -1.71
C LEU A 100 7.67 -15.97 -2.86
N ASN A 101 6.72 -15.03 -2.87
CA ASN A 101 6.66 -13.93 -3.83
C ASN A 101 7.91 -13.04 -3.77
N SER A 102 8.34 -12.65 -2.57
CA SER A 102 9.60 -11.89 -2.39
C SER A 102 10.78 -12.68 -2.92
N ARG A 103 10.86 -13.98 -2.60
CA ARG A 103 11.96 -14.84 -3.05
C ARG A 103 12.00 -15.00 -4.57
N LEU A 104 10.85 -15.13 -5.23
CA LEU A 104 10.76 -15.20 -6.69
C LEU A 104 11.20 -13.87 -7.33
N LEU A 105 10.80 -12.75 -6.75
CA LEU A 105 11.15 -11.42 -7.26
C LEU A 105 12.67 -11.15 -7.18
N ASP A 106 13.33 -11.67 -6.16
CA ASP A 106 14.77 -11.54 -5.91
C ASP A 106 15.59 -12.66 -6.58
N TRP A 107 14.95 -13.59 -7.29
CA TRP A 107 15.65 -14.69 -7.95
C TRP A 107 16.59 -14.18 -9.04
N PRO A 108 17.82 -14.74 -9.18
CA PRO A 108 18.75 -14.35 -10.23
C PRO A 108 18.11 -14.39 -11.64
N PRO A 109 18.08 -13.26 -12.38
CA PRO A 109 17.44 -13.20 -13.71
C PRO A 109 18.01 -14.18 -14.72
N ALA A 110 19.28 -14.57 -14.60
CA ALA A 110 19.94 -15.53 -15.47
C ALA A 110 19.39 -16.98 -15.33
N GLU A 111 18.72 -17.29 -14.23
CA GLU A 111 18.19 -18.63 -13.92
C GLU A 111 16.69 -18.79 -14.23
N LEU A 112 16.01 -17.68 -14.54
CA LEU A 112 14.58 -17.63 -14.77
C LEU A 112 14.08 -17.84 -16.21
N PRO A 113 14.88 -17.75 -17.32
CA PRO A 113 14.33 -17.83 -18.68
C PRO A 113 13.54 -19.11 -18.96
N ASP A 114 14.01 -20.26 -18.49
CA ASP A 114 13.33 -21.55 -18.68
C ASP A 114 12.00 -21.64 -17.89
N ALA A 115 11.89 -20.86 -16.81
CA ALA A 115 10.72 -20.83 -15.94
C ALA A 115 9.67 -19.79 -16.36
N ALA A 116 9.96 -18.95 -17.35
CA ALA A 116 9.07 -17.85 -17.73
C ALA A 116 7.66 -18.31 -18.12
N GLY A 117 7.52 -19.48 -18.77
CA GLY A 117 6.22 -20.06 -19.07
C GLY A 117 5.40 -20.44 -17.83
N ALA A 118 6.06 -20.92 -16.76
CA ALA A 118 5.39 -21.21 -15.49
C ALA A 118 5.02 -19.91 -14.76
N ILE A 119 5.91 -18.92 -14.78
CA ILE A 119 5.68 -17.59 -14.19
C ILE A 119 4.52 -16.88 -14.92
N GLY A 120 4.43 -17.00 -16.24
CA GLY A 120 3.30 -16.52 -17.05
C GLY A 120 1.96 -17.13 -16.65
N LYS A 121 1.93 -18.43 -16.31
CA LYS A 121 0.71 -19.06 -15.76
C LYS A 121 0.36 -18.50 -14.39
N LEU A 122 1.33 -18.19 -13.53
CA LEU A 122 1.07 -17.53 -12.24
C LEU A 122 0.51 -16.12 -12.44
N ALA A 123 1.15 -15.31 -13.29
CA ALA A 123 0.72 -13.96 -13.65
C ALA A 123 -0.71 -13.92 -14.22
N GLY A 124 -0.98 -14.77 -15.21
CA GLY A 124 -2.27 -14.82 -15.91
C GLY A 124 -3.35 -15.68 -15.25
N GLY A 125 -3.01 -16.59 -14.32
CA GLY A 125 -3.92 -17.65 -13.88
C GLY A 125 -4.21 -17.72 -12.38
N SER A 126 -3.34 -17.17 -11.52
CA SER A 126 -3.52 -17.33 -10.07
C SER A 126 -4.78 -16.65 -9.55
N ALA A 127 -5.45 -17.27 -8.57
CA ALA A 127 -6.56 -16.65 -7.85
C ALA A 127 -6.09 -15.53 -6.90
N VAL A 128 -4.83 -15.56 -6.46
CA VAL A 128 -4.25 -14.62 -5.49
C VAL A 128 -3.62 -13.43 -6.22
N PRO A 129 -4.11 -12.19 -6.01
CA PRO A 129 -3.59 -10.99 -6.69
C PRO A 129 -2.08 -10.78 -6.52
N SER A 130 -1.54 -10.97 -5.31
CA SER A 130 -0.12 -10.77 -5.04
C SER A 130 0.76 -11.68 -5.88
N ILE A 131 0.37 -12.94 -6.09
CA ILE A 131 1.09 -13.89 -6.95
C ILE A 131 1.08 -13.40 -8.41
N ARG A 132 -0.06 -12.87 -8.86
CA ARG A 132 -0.17 -12.32 -10.22
C ARG A 132 0.76 -11.13 -10.44
N SER A 133 0.72 -10.15 -9.54
CA SER A 133 1.59 -8.96 -9.62
C SER A 133 3.08 -9.30 -9.56
N HIS A 134 3.49 -10.24 -8.71
CA HIS A 134 4.90 -10.67 -8.65
C HIS A 134 5.31 -11.44 -9.91
N GLY A 135 4.41 -12.27 -10.45
CA GLY A 135 4.62 -12.91 -11.75
C GLY A 135 4.87 -11.89 -12.86
N HIS A 136 4.03 -10.84 -12.94
CA HIS A 136 4.22 -9.76 -13.91
C HIS A 136 5.56 -9.03 -13.72
N ALA A 137 5.88 -8.69 -12.47
CA ALA A 137 7.13 -8.00 -12.16
C ALA A 137 8.38 -8.77 -12.62
N VAL A 138 8.35 -10.10 -12.49
CA VAL A 138 9.43 -11.00 -12.88
C VAL A 138 9.51 -11.12 -14.40
N LEU A 139 8.39 -11.29 -15.10
CA LEU A 139 8.36 -11.31 -16.58
C LEU A 139 8.85 -10.00 -17.19
N MET A 140 8.54 -8.86 -16.56
CA MET A 140 9.08 -7.56 -16.97
C MET A 140 10.60 -7.50 -16.83
N LYS A 141 11.17 -8.01 -15.73
CA LYS A 141 12.64 -8.12 -15.56
C LYS A 141 13.29 -9.01 -16.61
N LEU A 142 12.57 -10.01 -17.12
CA LEU A 142 13.02 -10.89 -18.20
C LEU A 142 12.81 -10.30 -19.61
N GLY A 143 12.11 -9.17 -19.73
CA GLY A 143 11.70 -8.61 -21.01
C GLY A 143 10.67 -9.45 -21.77
N GLN A 144 9.95 -10.35 -21.07
CA GLN A 144 8.99 -11.29 -21.65
C GLN A 144 7.54 -10.98 -21.28
N GLU A 145 7.29 -9.83 -20.65
CA GLU A 145 5.95 -9.39 -20.28
C GLU A 145 5.13 -8.90 -21.47
N ILE A 146 3.83 -9.16 -21.43
CA ILE A 146 2.85 -8.72 -22.40
C ILE A 146 1.80 -7.86 -21.68
N ALA A 147 1.56 -6.66 -22.21
CA ALA A 147 0.54 -5.79 -21.65
C ALA A 147 -0.87 -6.40 -21.73
N PRO A 148 -1.74 -6.13 -20.73
CA PRO A 148 -3.13 -6.53 -20.79
C PRO A 148 -3.85 -5.81 -21.93
N GLY A 149 -4.82 -6.49 -22.54
CA GLY A 149 -5.70 -5.95 -23.57
C GLY A 149 -6.78 -5.02 -23.00
N ALA A 150 -7.40 -4.23 -23.88
CA ALA A 150 -8.45 -3.30 -23.50
C ALA A 150 -9.67 -3.98 -22.84
N THR A 151 -9.99 -5.20 -23.28
CA THR A 151 -11.12 -6.02 -22.79
C THR A 151 -10.80 -6.80 -21.51
N ASP A 152 -9.56 -6.78 -21.04
CA ASP A 152 -9.21 -7.52 -19.82
C ASP A 152 -9.89 -6.93 -18.58
N PRO A 153 -10.23 -7.77 -17.59
CA PRO A 153 -10.81 -7.29 -16.35
C PRO A 153 -9.90 -6.30 -15.63
N ASP A 154 -10.48 -5.30 -14.96
CA ASP A 154 -9.75 -4.28 -14.20
C ASP A 154 -8.76 -4.87 -13.20
N ALA A 155 -9.12 -5.97 -12.53
CA ALA A 155 -8.21 -6.66 -11.62
C ALA A 155 -6.90 -7.05 -12.32
N ARG A 156 -6.96 -7.59 -13.54
CA ARG A 156 -5.78 -7.99 -14.32
C ARG A 156 -4.93 -6.79 -14.73
N LYS A 157 -5.57 -5.70 -15.14
CA LYS A 157 -4.90 -4.43 -15.45
C LYS A 157 -4.17 -3.88 -14.22
N ILE A 158 -4.83 -3.89 -13.06
CA ILE A 158 -4.26 -3.44 -11.79
C ILE A 158 -3.08 -4.34 -11.39
N ASP A 159 -3.21 -5.66 -11.49
CA ASP A 159 -2.13 -6.57 -11.12
C ASP A 159 -0.88 -6.38 -11.98
N PHE A 160 -1.06 -6.14 -13.28
CA PHE A 160 0.01 -5.75 -14.21
C PHE A 160 0.70 -4.44 -13.78
N LEU A 161 -0.08 -3.40 -13.46
CA LEU A 161 0.44 -2.09 -13.03
C LEU A 161 1.18 -2.17 -11.68
N VAL A 162 0.66 -2.99 -10.74
CA VAL A 162 1.36 -3.30 -9.49
C VAL A 162 2.66 -4.05 -9.79
N GLY A 163 2.64 -5.00 -10.72
CA GLY A 163 3.84 -5.69 -11.20
C GLY A 163 4.90 -4.73 -11.74
N ALA A 164 4.51 -3.76 -12.57
CA ALA A 164 5.41 -2.71 -13.07
C ALA A 164 6.07 -1.92 -11.94
N LYS A 165 5.29 -1.53 -10.92
CA LYS A 165 5.83 -0.84 -9.75
C LYS A 165 6.84 -1.71 -8.96
N LEU A 166 6.55 -3.01 -8.82
CA LEU A 166 7.45 -3.96 -8.15
C LEU A 166 8.76 -4.18 -8.94
N SER A 167 8.73 -4.11 -10.27
CA SER A 167 9.95 -4.16 -11.08
C SER A 167 10.86 -2.97 -10.81
N GLY A 168 10.26 -1.78 -10.61
CA GLY A 168 10.95 -0.54 -10.26
C GLY A 168 11.24 0.37 -11.47
N ARG A 169 11.50 1.64 -11.18
CA ARG A 169 11.77 2.69 -12.19
C ARG A 169 13.01 2.35 -13.02
N GLY A 170 12.90 2.49 -14.34
CA GLY A 170 13.95 2.16 -15.30
C GLY A 170 14.17 0.66 -15.52
N LYS A 171 13.37 -0.20 -14.88
CA LYS A 171 13.43 -1.66 -15.04
C LYS A 171 12.24 -2.26 -15.77
N VAL A 172 11.22 -1.44 -16.06
CA VAL A 172 10.08 -1.85 -16.89
C VAL A 172 10.47 -1.73 -18.37
N PRO A 173 10.24 -2.76 -19.20
CA PRO A 173 10.52 -2.69 -20.64
C PRO A 173 9.83 -1.52 -21.34
N ALA A 174 10.57 -0.74 -22.13
CA ALA A 174 10.08 0.48 -22.78
C ALA A 174 8.85 0.24 -23.69
N HIS A 175 8.72 -0.94 -24.31
CA HIS A 175 7.56 -1.25 -25.15
C HIS A 175 6.23 -1.28 -24.39
N LEU A 176 6.26 -1.42 -23.06
CA LEU A 176 5.07 -1.45 -22.20
C LEU A 176 4.57 -0.04 -21.83
N GLU A 177 5.34 1.01 -22.11
CA GLU A 177 4.96 2.38 -21.76
C GLU A 177 3.62 2.79 -22.37
N SER A 178 3.42 2.50 -23.66
CA SER A 178 2.17 2.83 -24.36
C SER A 178 0.94 2.19 -23.71
N ALA A 179 1.09 0.99 -23.15
CA ALA A 179 0.02 0.32 -22.42
C ALA A 179 -0.26 1.00 -21.07
N VAL A 180 0.78 1.37 -20.31
CA VAL A 180 0.61 2.11 -19.05
C VAL A 180 -0.08 3.46 -19.30
N VAL A 181 0.31 4.16 -20.37
CA VAL A 181 -0.35 5.41 -20.80
C VAL A 181 -1.82 5.17 -21.11
N ALA A 182 -2.16 4.19 -21.95
CA ALA A 182 -3.54 3.86 -22.30
C ALA A 182 -4.39 3.49 -21.07
N LEU A 183 -3.78 2.86 -20.05
CA LEU A 183 -4.46 2.50 -18.81
C LEU A 183 -4.72 3.72 -17.89
N SER A 184 -4.07 4.86 -18.12
CA SER A 184 -4.29 6.10 -17.36
C SER A 184 -5.45 6.96 -17.89
N GLU A 185 -5.91 6.67 -19.10
CA GLU A 185 -6.90 7.48 -19.82
C GLU A 185 -8.32 7.37 -19.25
N ALA A 186 -9.15 8.38 -19.55
CA ALA A 186 -10.50 8.52 -18.99
C ALA A 186 -11.47 7.37 -19.32
N GLY A 187 -11.17 6.54 -20.33
CA GLY A 187 -11.98 5.37 -20.68
C GLY A 187 -11.81 4.17 -19.75
N GLN A 188 -10.81 4.19 -18.86
CA GLN A 188 -10.61 3.14 -17.86
C GLN A 188 -11.36 3.44 -16.56
N SER A 189 -11.60 2.40 -15.76
CA SER A 189 -12.16 2.60 -14.43
C SER A 189 -11.22 3.40 -13.54
N ARG A 190 -11.81 4.06 -12.54
CA ARG A 190 -11.07 4.84 -11.54
C ARG A 190 -9.93 4.06 -10.87
N ALA A 191 -10.16 2.79 -10.54
CA ALA A 191 -9.16 1.95 -9.88
C ALA A 191 -7.95 1.65 -10.78
N VAL A 192 -8.19 1.40 -12.06
CA VAL A 192 -7.13 1.20 -13.06
C VAL A 192 -6.35 2.51 -13.26
N ARG A 193 -7.05 3.64 -13.39
CA ARG A 193 -6.41 4.97 -13.56
C ARG A 193 -5.52 5.35 -12.39
N LEU A 194 -5.95 5.05 -11.15
CA LEU A 194 -5.13 5.24 -9.94
C LEU A 194 -3.82 4.45 -10.03
N ALA A 195 -3.91 3.14 -10.32
CA ALA A 195 -2.74 2.29 -10.46
C ALA A 195 -1.83 2.72 -11.62
N ALA A 196 -2.41 3.21 -12.72
CA ALA A 196 -1.70 3.64 -13.91
C ALA A 196 -0.96 4.96 -13.69
N ALA A 197 -1.60 5.94 -13.04
CA ALA A 197 -0.97 7.20 -12.68
C ALA A 197 0.31 6.96 -11.84
N GLU A 198 0.25 6.02 -10.91
CA GLU A 198 1.42 5.62 -10.13
C GLU A 198 2.53 4.95 -10.97
N ALA A 199 2.19 4.32 -12.09
CA ALA A 199 3.14 3.61 -12.95
C ALA A 199 3.75 4.50 -14.05
N LEU A 200 3.16 5.66 -14.38
CA LEU A 200 3.70 6.59 -15.39
C LEU A 200 5.19 6.97 -15.18
N PRO A 201 5.65 7.30 -13.96
CA PRO A 201 7.06 7.68 -13.73
C PRO A 201 8.08 6.53 -13.84
N LEU A 202 7.65 5.31 -14.15
CA LEU A 202 8.55 4.16 -14.23
C LEU A 202 9.46 4.19 -15.47
N PHE A 203 9.14 5.04 -16.45
CA PHE A 203 9.84 5.18 -17.74
C PHE A 203 10.67 6.48 -17.78
N PRO A 204 11.97 6.44 -17.40
CA PRO A 204 12.78 7.65 -17.24
C PRO A 204 13.04 8.41 -18.54
N GLU A 205 13.06 7.73 -19.69
CA GLU A 205 13.31 8.34 -21.01
C GLU A 205 12.21 9.32 -21.42
N ASP A 206 11.01 9.19 -20.85
CA ASP A 206 9.83 10.01 -21.15
C ASP A 206 9.32 10.77 -19.89
N ASP A 207 10.23 11.10 -18.97
CA ASP A 207 9.93 11.83 -17.73
C ASP A 207 9.12 13.11 -17.96
N GLN A 208 9.47 13.92 -18.97
CA GLN A 208 8.75 15.16 -19.28
C GLN A 208 7.29 14.89 -19.65
N LYS A 209 7.07 13.93 -20.57
CA LYS A 209 5.71 13.55 -20.98
C LYS A 209 4.92 12.88 -19.85
N SER A 210 5.62 12.19 -18.95
CA SER A 210 5.02 11.61 -17.75
C SER A 210 4.56 12.70 -16.79
N LEU A 211 5.39 13.72 -16.55
CA LEU A 211 5.02 14.88 -15.73
C LEU A 211 3.82 15.63 -16.33
N GLU A 212 3.83 15.92 -17.63
CA GLU A 212 2.72 16.59 -18.31
C GLU A 212 1.38 15.84 -18.10
N ARG A 213 1.40 14.51 -18.21
CA ARG A 213 0.22 13.66 -17.97
C ARG A 213 -0.22 13.67 -16.51
N LEU A 214 0.73 13.57 -15.58
CA LEU A 214 0.43 13.58 -14.15
C LEU A 214 -0.17 14.91 -13.70
N VAL A 215 0.36 16.03 -14.19
CA VAL A 215 -0.20 17.36 -13.95
C VAL A 215 -1.60 17.46 -14.56
N ALA A 216 -1.80 17.00 -15.80
CA ALA A 216 -3.12 17.01 -16.42
C ALA A 216 -4.15 16.17 -15.63
N ILE A 217 -3.75 15.01 -15.10
CA ILE A 217 -4.59 14.18 -14.23
C ILE A 217 -4.87 14.91 -12.90
N ALA A 218 -3.85 15.50 -12.28
CA ALA A 218 -4.01 16.21 -11.01
C ALA A 218 -4.99 17.38 -11.13
N ASP A 219 -4.85 18.18 -12.18
CA ASP A 219 -5.63 19.39 -12.40
C ASP A 219 -7.07 19.06 -12.82
N ALA A 220 -7.25 18.08 -13.70
CA ALA A 220 -8.59 17.66 -14.14
C ALA A 220 -9.42 17.05 -13.01
N HIS A 221 -8.78 16.51 -11.97
CA HIS A 221 -9.43 15.81 -10.86
C HIS A 221 -9.32 16.58 -9.53
N ALA A 222 -8.97 17.88 -9.58
CA ALA A 222 -8.70 18.69 -8.39
C ALA A 222 -9.93 18.95 -7.51
N GLN A 223 -11.15 18.73 -8.03
CA GLN A 223 -12.41 19.06 -7.34
C GLN A 223 -13.32 17.84 -7.12
N ASP A 224 -13.31 16.87 -8.02
CA ASP A 224 -14.23 15.73 -8.05
C ASP A 224 -13.57 14.40 -7.60
N ASP A 225 -12.26 14.24 -7.78
CA ASP A 225 -11.53 13.04 -7.34
C ASP A 225 -10.14 13.36 -6.77
N LEU A 226 -10.14 13.91 -5.56
CA LEU A 226 -8.92 14.25 -4.81
C LEU A 226 -7.98 13.06 -4.60
N GLN A 227 -8.49 11.82 -4.57
CA GLN A 227 -7.60 10.66 -4.42
C GLN A 227 -6.80 10.43 -5.70
N LEU A 228 -7.43 10.51 -6.88
CA LEU A 228 -6.74 10.38 -8.16
C LEU A 228 -5.79 11.54 -8.39
N SER A 229 -6.25 12.76 -8.08
CA SER A 229 -5.41 13.94 -8.18
C SER A 229 -4.15 13.84 -7.29
N PHE A 230 -4.30 13.50 -6.01
CA PHE A 230 -3.16 13.38 -5.10
C PHE A 230 -2.27 12.18 -5.43
N ALA A 231 -2.82 11.08 -5.97
CA ALA A 231 -2.01 9.97 -6.47
C ALA A 231 -1.10 10.40 -7.62
N ALA A 232 -1.60 11.24 -8.54
CA ALA A 232 -0.80 11.79 -9.62
C ALA A 232 0.30 12.73 -9.11
N LEU A 233 -0.03 13.63 -8.17
CA LEU A 233 0.95 14.52 -7.53
C LEU A 233 2.02 13.75 -6.74
N GLU A 234 1.64 12.65 -6.09
CA GLU A 234 2.62 11.79 -5.41
C GLU A 234 3.51 11.05 -6.40
N ALA A 235 2.94 10.58 -7.51
CA ALA A 235 3.69 9.92 -8.57
C ALA A 235 4.74 10.86 -9.20
N MET A 236 4.45 12.17 -9.31
CA MET A 236 5.43 13.16 -9.80
C MET A 236 6.75 13.10 -9.03
N LYS A 237 6.72 12.88 -7.70
CA LYS A 237 7.93 12.78 -6.84
C LYS A 237 8.90 11.66 -7.23
N ARG A 238 8.46 10.69 -8.03
CA ARG A 238 9.30 9.62 -8.56
C ARG A 238 10.16 10.08 -9.74
N VAL A 239 9.81 11.21 -10.35
CA VAL A 239 10.61 11.91 -11.37
C VAL A 239 11.58 12.87 -10.65
N PRO A 240 12.88 12.91 -11.01
CA PRO A 240 13.85 13.81 -10.35
C PRO A 240 13.41 15.27 -10.40
N ALA A 241 13.33 15.95 -9.26
CA ALA A 241 12.86 17.34 -9.18
C ALA A 241 13.67 18.32 -10.05
N SER A 242 14.94 18.01 -10.35
CA SER A 242 15.79 18.81 -11.24
C SER A 242 15.33 18.82 -12.70
N THR A 243 14.47 17.88 -13.11
CA THR A 243 13.93 17.81 -14.48
C THR A 243 12.56 18.46 -14.60
N TRP A 244 11.99 18.97 -13.50
CA TRP A 244 10.66 19.54 -13.51
C TRP A 244 10.65 20.92 -14.16
N PRO A 245 9.70 21.20 -15.05
CA PRO A 245 9.39 22.56 -15.49
C PRO A 245 9.13 23.49 -14.30
N ALA A 246 9.58 24.74 -14.39
CA ALA A 246 9.48 25.70 -13.29
C ALA A 246 8.02 26.00 -12.91
N GLU A 247 7.11 25.93 -13.87
CA GLU A 247 5.67 26.08 -13.67
C GLU A 247 5.05 25.00 -12.77
N TYR A 248 5.68 23.84 -12.62
CA TYR A 248 5.18 22.76 -11.76
C TYR A 248 5.58 22.92 -10.29
N ALA A 249 6.33 23.98 -9.94
CA ALA A 249 6.73 24.24 -8.55
C ALA A 249 5.53 24.37 -7.59
N ASN A 250 4.38 24.84 -8.07
CA ASN A 250 3.16 24.97 -7.25
C ASN A 250 2.32 23.68 -7.19
N ARG A 251 2.74 22.62 -7.90
CA ARG A 251 2.15 21.28 -7.84
C ARG A 251 2.89 20.35 -6.87
N ILE A 252 3.78 20.91 -6.04
CA ILE A 252 4.43 20.16 -4.96
C ILE A 252 3.39 19.86 -3.87
N LEU A 253 3.09 18.57 -3.69
CA LEU A 253 2.26 18.10 -2.58
C LEU A 253 2.96 18.37 -1.23
N THR A 254 2.41 19.34 -0.48
CA THR A 254 2.86 19.69 0.86
C THR A 254 2.22 18.74 1.87
N ARG A 255 3.05 17.96 2.58
CA ARG A 255 2.62 17.13 3.70
C ARG A 255 2.89 17.82 5.00
N ILE A 256 1.87 17.92 5.84
CA ILE A 256 2.02 18.42 7.20
C ILE A 256 1.33 17.52 8.20
N LYS A 257 2.02 17.28 9.32
CA LYS A 257 1.44 16.61 10.47
C LYS A 257 1.25 17.63 11.58
N ILE A 258 0.05 17.70 12.11
CA ILE A 258 -0.31 18.55 13.25
C ILE A 258 -0.82 17.64 14.35
N SER A 259 -0.32 17.81 15.56
CA SER A 259 -0.72 17.05 16.73
C SER A 259 -1.38 17.95 17.78
N ALA A 260 -2.40 17.44 18.46
CA ALA A 260 -2.89 18.06 19.68
C ALA A 260 -1.86 17.89 20.82
N THR A 261 -1.77 18.87 21.70
CA THR A 261 -0.97 18.82 22.93
C THR A 261 -1.86 18.95 24.16
N PRO A 262 -1.42 18.46 25.34
CA PRO A 262 -2.19 18.54 26.59
C PRO A 262 -2.58 19.96 27.05
N ASP A 263 -1.90 20.99 26.55
CA ASP A 263 -2.13 22.39 26.93
C ASP A 263 -3.22 23.09 26.09
N LEU A 264 -4.11 22.32 25.44
CA LEU A 264 -5.11 22.82 24.49
C LEU A 264 -4.46 23.62 23.35
N LYS A 265 -3.43 23.05 22.73
CA LYS A 265 -2.71 23.67 21.60
C LYS A 265 -2.49 22.66 20.48
N PHE A 266 -2.23 23.19 19.29
CA PHE A 266 -1.57 22.45 18.24
C PHE A 266 -0.05 22.60 18.40
N ASP A 267 0.71 21.55 18.09
CA ASP A 267 2.18 21.55 18.10
C ASP A 267 2.77 22.48 17.01
N VAL A 268 2.14 22.50 15.84
CA VAL A 268 2.38 23.45 14.77
C VAL A 268 1.54 24.70 15.04
N LYS A 269 2.19 25.87 15.07
CA LYS A 269 1.51 27.17 15.24
C LYS A 269 1.23 27.84 13.90
N GLU A 270 2.13 27.65 12.95
CA GLU A 270 1.99 28.17 11.59
C GLU A 270 2.70 27.28 10.59
N PHE A 271 2.19 27.26 9.37
CA PHE A 271 2.87 26.70 8.21
C PHE A 271 2.52 27.50 6.96
N THR A 272 3.41 27.47 5.97
CA THR A 272 3.27 28.26 4.75
C THR A 272 3.09 27.35 3.54
N VAL A 273 2.15 27.70 2.67
CA VAL A 273 1.89 27.06 1.37
C VAL A 273 1.72 28.14 0.31
N LYS A 274 1.91 27.80 -0.96
CA LYS A 274 1.59 28.73 -2.05
C LYS A 274 0.13 28.63 -2.45
N VAL A 275 -0.40 29.67 -3.08
CA VAL A 275 -1.71 29.65 -3.74
C VAL A 275 -1.87 28.41 -4.62
N GLY A 276 -3.02 27.74 -4.53
CA GLY A 276 -3.33 26.56 -5.34
C GLY A 276 -2.45 25.33 -5.09
N SER A 277 -1.62 25.30 -4.03
CA SER A 277 -0.80 24.14 -3.69
C SER A 277 -1.65 23.00 -3.12
N ALA A 278 -1.33 21.76 -3.48
CA ALA A 278 -1.96 20.60 -2.84
C ALA A 278 -1.41 20.38 -1.43
N VAL A 279 -2.31 20.19 -0.47
CA VAL A 279 -2.00 20.00 0.95
C VAL A 279 -2.59 18.68 1.43
N GLU A 280 -1.74 17.82 2.00
CA GLU A 280 -2.14 16.66 2.78
C GLU A 280 -1.82 16.92 4.26
N LEU A 281 -2.86 17.22 5.03
CA LEU A 281 -2.78 17.52 6.46
C LEU A 281 -3.19 16.29 7.26
N THR A 282 -2.26 15.73 8.02
CA THR A 282 -2.54 14.68 8.99
C THR A 282 -2.73 15.31 10.36
N PHE A 283 -3.95 15.28 10.88
CA PHE A 283 -4.21 15.63 12.27
C PHE A 283 -4.11 14.37 13.13
N TYR A 284 -3.35 14.46 14.22
CA TYR A 284 -3.15 13.38 15.18
C TYR A 284 -3.50 13.84 16.59
N ASN A 285 -4.38 13.11 17.28
CA ASN A 285 -4.70 13.38 18.66
C ASN A 285 -4.15 12.27 19.58
N PRO A 286 -3.07 12.53 20.33
CA PRO A 286 -2.59 11.64 21.38
C PRO A 286 -3.30 11.82 22.73
N ASP A 287 -4.14 12.86 22.88
CA ASP A 287 -4.79 13.24 24.13
C ASP A 287 -6.06 12.39 24.40
N ASN A 288 -6.40 12.27 25.68
CA ASN A 288 -7.67 11.76 26.18
C ASN A 288 -8.83 12.71 25.89
N MET A 289 -8.56 14.01 25.79
CA MET A 289 -9.55 15.01 25.40
C MET A 289 -9.93 14.90 23.91
N TYR A 290 -11.15 15.32 23.59
CA TYR A 290 -11.61 15.37 22.22
C TYR A 290 -11.06 16.61 21.51
N HIS A 291 -10.48 16.38 20.34
CA HIS A 291 -9.99 17.44 19.47
C HIS A 291 -10.33 17.16 18.03
N ASN A 292 -10.60 18.23 17.29
CA ASN A 292 -10.63 18.27 15.84
C ASN A 292 -9.72 19.40 15.36
N LEU A 293 -9.58 19.48 14.05
CA LEU A 293 -8.99 20.60 13.36
C LEU A 293 -9.97 21.08 12.30
N VAL A 294 -10.35 22.36 12.37
CA VAL A 294 -11.20 23.04 11.41
C VAL A 294 -10.41 24.19 10.80
N LEU A 295 -10.09 24.08 9.52
CA LEU A 295 -9.50 25.15 8.71
C LEU A 295 -10.60 26.11 8.28
N VAL A 296 -10.41 27.40 8.55
CA VAL A 296 -11.41 28.43 8.26
C VAL A 296 -10.85 29.52 7.34
N ASP A 297 -11.77 30.20 6.65
CA ASP A 297 -11.47 31.33 5.78
C ASP A 297 -10.88 32.52 6.56
N ALA A 298 -10.16 33.38 5.84
CA ALA A 298 -9.58 34.59 6.40
C ALA A 298 -10.68 35.48 7.00
N GLY A 299 -10.56 35.77 8.31
CA GLY A 299 -11.54 36.56 9.05
C GLY A 299 -12.74 35.78 9.60
N ALA A 300 -12.85 34.47 9.36
CA ALA A 300 -13.98 33.67 9.85
C ALA A 300 -13.78 33.11 11.28
N LEU A 301 -12.58 33.22 11.86
CA LEU A 301 -12.19 32.60 13.14
C LEU A 301 -13.21 32.81 14.26
N ASP A 302 -13.49 34.08 14.60
CA ASP A 302 -14.36 34.39 15.74
C ASP A 302 -15.80 33.94 15.49
N ARG A 303 -16.30 34.11 14.26
CA ARG A 303 -17.66 33.70 13.89
C ARG A 303 -17.84 32.18 14.00
N VAL A 304 -16.93 31.40 13.43
CA VAL A 304 -16.97 29.93 13.47
C VAL A 304 -16.76 29.42 14.89
N GLY A 305 -15.80 29.99 15.63
CA GLY A 305 -15.54 29.63 17.02
C GLY A 305 -16.75 29.87 17.94
N LEU A 306 -17.38 31.04 17.85
CA LEU A 306 -18.60 31.35 18.59
C LEU A 306 -19.77 30.42 18.19
N ALA A 307 -19.92 30.13 16.90
CA ALA A 307 -20.95 29.20 16.44
C ALA A 307 -20.74 27.78 16.97
N ALA A 308 -19.48 27.34 17.08
CA ALA A 308 -19.12 26.04 17.68
C ALA A 308 -19.43 25.97 19.19
N ASP A 309 -19.15 27.04 19.94
CA ASP A 309 -19.53 27.13 21.35
C ASP A 309 -21.04 26.96 21.54
N LEU A 310 -21.85 27.56 20.65
CA LEU A 310 -23.32 27.44 20.69
C LEU A 310 -23.81 26.02 20.36
N MET A 311 -22.97 25.15 19.79
CA MET A 311 -23.30 23.74 19.58
C MET A 311 -23.18 22.90 20.85
N ALA A 312 -22.55 23.40 21.92
CA ALA A 312 -22.39 22.65 23.18
C ALA A 312 -23.72 22.23 23.82
N GLY A 313 -24.76 23.06 23.69
CA GLY A 313 -26.10 22.78 24.19
C GLY A 313 -26.98 21.98 23.23
N ARG A 314 -26.48 21.59 22.05
CA ARG A 314 -27.27 20.89 21.04
C ARG A 314 -27.09 19.37 21.18
N PRO A 315 -28.18 18.58 21.02
CA PRO A 315 -28.10 17.12 21.12
C PRO A 315 -27.27 16.49 20.00
N ASP A 316 -27.13 17.16 18.85
CA ASP A 316 -26.38 16.71 17.67
C ASP A 316 -24.94 17.26 17.61
N GLY A 317 -24.48 17.97 18.65
CA GLY A 317 -23.18 18.66 18.64
C GLY A 317 -22.00 17.73 18.40
N LEU A 318 -21.92 16.62 19.14
CA LEU A 318 -20.85 15.64 19.00
C LEU A 318 -20.92 14.88 17.66
N GLU A 319 -22.12 14.54 17.18
CA GLU A 319 -22.34 13.88 15.88
C GLU A 319 -21.81 14.74 14.74
N LYS A 320 -22.06 16.05 14.80
CA LYS A 320 -21.50 17.04 13.87
C LYS A 320 -20.05 17.42 14.15
N SER A 321 -19.38 16.71 15.06
CA SER A 321 -18.01 16.99 15.47
C SER A 321 -17.79 18.44 15.94
N TYR A 322 -18.85 19.11 16.42
CA TYR A 322 -18.89 20.53 16.75
C TYR A 322 -18.39 21.44 15.61
N VAL A 323 -18.61 21.03 14.36
CA VAL A 323 -18.33 21.84 13.18
C VAL A 323 -19.63 22.55 12.76
N PRO A 324 -19.71 23.89 12.86
CA PRO A 324 -20.89 24.62 12.43
C PRO A 324 -21.09 24.55 10.92
N ASP A 325 -22.34 24.63 10.48
CA ASP A 325 -22.69 24.86 9.08
C ASP A 325 -22.46 26.35 8.75
N ASP A 326 -21.22 26.70 8.46
CA ASP A 326 -20.76 28.06 8.20
C ASP A 326 -19.93 28.08 6.90
N PRO A 327 -20.19 29.01 5.96
CA PRO A 327 -19.48 29.06 4.68
C PRO A 327 -17.99 29.39 4.81
N GLY A 328 -17.55 29.86 5.99
CA GLY A 328 -16.15 30.07 6.31
C GLY A 328 -15.43 28.82 6.78
N VAL A 329 -16.09 27.67 6.91
CA VAL A 329 -15.43 26.38 7.17
C VAL A 329 -14.92 25.82 5.83
N LEU A 330 -13.61 25.74 5.67
CA LEU A 330 -12.98 25.28 4.42
C LEU A 330 -12.75 23.77 4.43
N GLN A 331 -12.20 23.25 5.52
CA GLN A 331 -11.88 21.82 5.71
C GLN A 331 -11.97 21.48 7.19
N TRP A 332 -12.32 20.23 7.52
CA TRP A 332 -12.44 19.83 8.92
C TRP A 332 -12.23 18.34 9.14
N THR A 333 -11.70 17.98 10.30
CA THR A 333 -11.62 16.58 10.76
C THR A 333 -12.78 16.24 11.68
N PRO A 334 -13.19 14.97 11.75
CA PRO A 334 -14.02 14.49 12.86
C PRO A 334 -13.35 14.74 14.22
N GLN A 335 -14.12 14.62 15.29
CA GLN A 335 -13.58 14.60 16.64
C GLN A 335 -12.73 13.34 16.88
N LEU A 336 -11.48 13.53 17.28
CA LEU A 336 -10.50 12.48 17.56
C LEU A 336 -10.24 12.39 19.06
N THR A 337 -9.91 11.20 19.55
CA THR A 337 -9.52 10.91 20.95
C THR A 337 -8.85 9.53 21.01
N ILE A 338 -8.10 9.22 22.07
CA ILE A 338 -7.58 7.86 22.30
C ILE A 338 -8.68 6.79 22.44
N GLY A 339 -9.91 7.18 22.80
CA GLY A 339 -11.07 6.28 22.86
C GLY A 339 -11.70 5.95 21.51
N GLY A 340 -11.16 6.47 20.41
CA GLY A 340 -11.68 6.30 19.05
C GLY A 340 -10.59 6.44 17.98
N ALA A 341 -10.94 7.06 16.86
CA ALA A 341 -9.94 7.40 15.85
C ALA A 341 -8.94 8.42 16.41
N ARG A 342 -7.65 8.11 16.26
CA ARG A 342 -6.55 8.96 16.76
C ARG A 342 -5.93 9.85 15.69
N SER A 343 -6.24 9.59 14.42
CA SER A 343 -5.68 10.34 13.30
C SER A 343 -6.71 10.50 12.19
N HIS A 344 -6.66 11.63 11.49
CA HIS A 344 -7.44 11.87 10.28
C HIS A 344 -6.58 12.61 9.26
N VAL A 345 -6.80 12.35 7.96
CA VAL A 345 -6.06 12.96 6.86
C VAL A 345 -7.02 13.81 6.04
N LEU A 346 -6.71 15.10 5.90
CA LEU A 346 -7.37 16.02 4.99
C LEU A 346 -6.52 16.20 3.75
N ARG A 347 -7.17 16.19 2.58
CA ARG A 347 -6.56 16.51 1.29
C ARG A 347 -7.35 17.64 0.67
N PHE A 348 -6.67 18.72 0.33
CA PHE A 348 -7.30 19.90 -0.27
C PHE A 348 -6.27 20.72 -1.03
N TYR A 349 -6.76 21.60 -1.90
CA TYR A 349 -5.95 22.63 -2.52
C TYR A 349 -6.02 23.90 -1.67
N ALA A 350 -4.85 24.52 -1.44
CA ALA A 350 -4.78 25.81 -0.77
C ALA A 350 -5.58 26.86 -1.56
N PRO A 351 -6.26 27.79 -0.88
CA PRO A 351 -7.01 28.86 -1.53
C PRO A 351 -6.19 29.64 -2.56
N GLU A 352 -6.84 30.11 -3.62
CA GLU A 352 -6.22 30.96 -4.65
C GLU A 352 -5.90 32.38 -4.16
N LYS A 353 -6.48 32.79 -3.03
CA LYS A 353 -6.26 34.10 -2.44
C LYS A 353 -5.18 34.00 -1.36
N ALA A 354 -4.07 34.72 -1.54
CA ALA A 354 -3.06 34.88 -0.50
C ALA A 354 -3.66 35.48 0.79
N GLY A 355 -3.20 35.01 1.94
CA GLY A 355 -3.72 35.43 3.24
C GLY A 355 -3.45 34.45 4.37
N GLU A 356 -3.96 34.79 5.55
CA GLU A 356 -3.89 33.96 6.74
C GLU A 356 -5.20 33.20 6.92
N TYR A 357 -5.11 31.87 6.90
CA TYR A 357 -6.23 30.94 7.05
C TYR A 357 -6.09 30.19 8.37
N PRO A 358 -6.81 30.59 9.43
CA PRO A 358 -6.68 29.96 10.73
C PRO A 358 -7.15 28.51 10.70
N TYR A 359 -6.53 27.65 11.49
CA TYR A 359 -7.10 26.37 11.88
C TYR A 359 -7.32 26.35 13.38
N ILE A 360 -8.49 25.87 13.80
CA ILE A 360 -8.96 25.91 15.19
C ILE A 360 -9.51 24.56 15.61
N CYS A 361 -9.44 24.25 16.91
CA CYS A 361 -10.26 23.18 17.49
C CYS A 361 -11.62 23.76 17.87
N THR A 362 -12.70 23.22 17.31
CA THR A 362 -14.07 23.67 17.56
C THR A 362 -14.79 22.84 18.62
N PHE A 363 -14.10 21.94 19.32
CA PHE A 363 -14.66 21.43 20.57
C PHE A 363 -14.97 22.63 21.49
N PRO A 364 -16.17 22.70 22.09
CA PRO A 364 -16.63 23.91 22.77
C PRO A 364 -15.61 24.46 23.78
N GLY A 365 -15.29 25.75 23.65
CA GLY A 365 -14.31 26.47 24.46
C GLY A 365 -12.86 26.42 23.97
N HIS A 366 -12.47 25.45 23.13
CA HIS A 366 -11.05 25.25 22.77
C HIS A 366 -10.50 26.30 21.80
N TRP A 367 -11.29 26.75 20.83
CA TRP A 367 -10.85 27.57 19.69
C TRP A 367 -10.09 28.86 20.04
N ARG A 368 -10.30 29.40 21.25
CA ARG A 368 -9.61 30.62 21.74
C ARG A 368 -8.13 30.37 22.00
N ALA A 369 -7.80 29.20 22.54
CA ALA A 369 -6.43 28.81 22.89
C ALA A 369 -5.82 27.86 21.86
N MET A 370 -6.63 26.95 21.31
CA MET A 370 -6.22 25.89 20.41
C MET A 370 -6.40 26.30 18.95
N ARG A 371 -5.43 27.07 18.45
CA ARG A 371 -5.41 27.60 17.09
C ARG A 371 -4.00 27.70 16.51
N GLY A 372 -3.91 27.67 15.19
CA GLY A 372 -2.74 28.06 14.42
C GLY A 372 -3.14 28.65 13.08
N VAL A 373 -2.18 28.92 12.20
CA VAL A 373 -2.41 29.63 10.93
C VAL A 373 -1.75 28.91 9.76
N MET A 374 -2.51 28.63 8.71
CA MET A 374 -1.96 28.35 7.38
C MET A 374 -1.77 29.67 6.64
N LYS A 375 -0.52 30.03 6.32
CA LYS A 375 -0.19 31.21 5.52
C LYS A 375 -0.16 30.81 4.04
N VAL A 376 -1.02 31.40 3.24
CA VAL A 376 -1.03 31.23 1.79
C VAL A 376 -0.31 32.42 1.16
N VAL A 377 0.76 32.13 0.42
CA VAL A 377 1.61 33.13 -0.25
C VAL A 377 1.63 32.91 -1.77
N GLU A 378 2.13 33.89 -2.53
CA GLU A 378 2.29 33.80 -3.98
C GLU A 378 3.32 32.75 -4.43
#